data_AF-A0A1E1LUA0-F1
#
_entry.id   AF-A0A1E1LUA0-F1
#
_cell.length_a   1.000
_cell.length_b   1.000
_cell.length_c   1.000
_cell.angle_alpha   90.00
_cell.angle_beta   90.00
_cell.angle_gamma   90.00
#
_symmetry.space_group_name_H-M   'P 1'
#
loop_
_entity.id
_entity.type
_entity.pdbx_description
1 polymer ?
#
loop_
_entity_poly.entity_id
_entity_poly.type
_entity_poly.pdbx_seq_one_letter_code
_entity_poly.pdbx_strand_id
1 'polypeptide(L)'
;MQYSISNLNAFIILISMGFSLFYYVNESNEYKQLDDKNNSPVQLISQLKGYFELNPLLALSLTITIFSFAGIPPLMGFFAKQMVLSAALDSGYIFLALVAILTSVIGGVYYLNIIKQMFFDAPEHTINKETADLILHGNILNQVNIVENIIFKANSIVLSSYLTITISVLTLTILLFIFIPHE
;
A
#
# COMPACT_ATOMS: atom_id res chain seq x y z
N MET A 1 7.51 18.94 -1.49
CA MET A 1 6.25 18.62 -0.77
C MET A 1 5.48 17.47 -1.40
N GLN A 2 5.21 17.52 -2.71
CA GLN A 2 4.33 16.54 -3.36
C GLN A 2 4.83 15.08 -3.30
N TYR A 3 6.09 14.84 -3.67
CA TYR A 3 6.72 13.52 -3.54
C TYR A 3 6.77 12.99 -2.11
N SER A 4 6.94 13.88 -1.13
CA SER A 4 6.98 13.51 0.29
C SER A 4 5.64 12.92 0.75
N ILE A 5 4.51 13.47 0.26
CA ILE A 5 3.16 12.96 0.55
C ILE A 5 2.97 11.58 -0.06
N SER A 6 3.35 11.38 -1.32
CA SER A 6 3.24 10.06 -1.98
C SER A 6 4.14 9.01 -1.31
N ASN A 7 5.36 9.37 -0.91
CA ASN A 7 6.28 8.50 -0.17
C ASN A 7 5.72 8.10 1.21
N LEU A 8 5.20 9.07 1.97
CA LEU A 8 4.57 8.80 3.26
C LEU A 8 3.36 7.88 3.10
N ASN A 9 2.52 8.12 2.09
CA ASN A 9 1.36 7.29 1.81
C ASN A 9 1.77 5.84 1.50
N ALA A 10 2.76 5.65 0.62
CA ALA A 10 3.28 4.31 0.28
C ALA A 10 3.80 3.57 1.52
N PHE A 11 4.53 4.26 2.40
CA PHE A 11 5.07 3.67 3.62
C PHE A 11 3.97 3.22 4.58
N ILE A 12 2.96 4.05 4.82
CA ILE A 12 1.84 3.72 5.71
C ILE A 12 1.02 2.55 5.11
N ILE A 13 0.81 2.54 3.80
CA ILE A 13 0.12 1.45 3.10
C ILE A 13 0.92 0.14 3.21
N LEU A 14 2.24 0.16 3.07
CA LEU A 14 3.07 -1.04 3.22
C LEU A 14 3.02 -1.59 4.64
N ILE A 15 3.08 -0.73 5.66
CA ILE A 15 2.89 -1.14 7.06
C ILE A 15 1.51 -1.78 7.24
N SER A 16 0.47 -1.15 6.70
CA SER A 16 -0.89 -1.65 6.76
C SER A 16 -1.04 -3.03 6.11
N MET A 17 -0.47 -3.20 4.91
CA MET A 17 -0.47 -4.48 4.21
C MET A 17 0.28 -5.55 4.99
N GLY A 18 1.41 -5.21 5.61
CA GLY A 18 2.15 -6.10 6.49
C GLY A 18 1.30 -6.60 7.67
N PHE A 19 0.61 -5.70 8.37
CA PHE A 19 -0.32 -6.08 9.44
C PHE A 19 -1.50 -6.90 8.92
N SER A 20 -2.04 -6.55 7.75
CA SER A 20 -3.12 -7.30 7.13
C SER A 20 -2.69 -8.72 6.71
N LEU A 21 -1.44 -8.91 6.28
CA LEU A 21 -0.90 -10.22 5.88
C LEU A 21 -0.60 -11.14 7.06
N PHE A 22 -0.51 -10.62 8.28
CA PHE A 22 -0.28 -11.43 9.49
C PHE A 22 -1.35 -12.51 9.69
N TYR A 23 -2.57 -12.28 9.22
CA TYR A 23 -3.66 -13.25 9.31
C TYR A 23 -3.60 -14.35 8.22
N TYR A 24 -2.74 -14.18 7.23
CA TYR A 24 -2.62 -15.06 6.08
C TYR A 24 -1.33 -15.88 6.16
N VAL A 25 -1.44 -17.15 5.83
CA VAL A 25 -0.31 -18.07 5.64
C VAL A 25 -0.14 -18.31 4.15
N ASN A 26 1.09 -18.20 3.70
CA ASN A 26 1.45 -18.53 2.34
C ASN A 26 1.95 -19.98 2.29
N GLU A 27 1.43 -20.83 1.40
CA GLU A 27 1.87 -22.22 1.29
C GLU A 27 2.91 -22.44 0.18
N SER A 28 3.27 -21.41 -0.58
CA SER A 28 4.15 -21.56 -1.74
C SER A 28 5.57 -22.01 -1.36
N ASN A 29 6.18 -22.78 -2.28
CA ASN A 29 7.55 -23.28 -2.16
C ASN A 29 8.60 -22.17 -2.35
N GLU A 30 8.26 -21.07 -3.03
CA GLU A 30 9.19 -19.96 -3.30
C GLU A 30 9.64 -19.27 -2.00
N TYR A 31 8.77 -19.25 -0.99
CA TYR A 31 9.04 -18.58 0.28
C TYR A 31 9.64 -19.49 1.36
N LYS A 32 9.90 -20.78 1.06
CA LYS A 32 10.42 -21.75 2.05
C LYS A 32 11.79 -21.39 2.62
N GLN A 33 12.55 -20.56 1.92
CA GLN A 33 13.87 -20.09 2.33
C GLN A 33 13.84 -18.80 3.16
N LEU A 34 12.66 -18.18 3.33
CA LEU A 34 12.52 -17.00 4.19
C LEU A 34 12.35 -17.46 5.64
N ASP A 35 13.24 -17.01 6.52
CA ASP A 35 13.17 -17.30 7.97
C ASP A 35 11.83 -16.82 8.55
N ASP A 36 11.33 -15.67 8.08
CA ASP A 36 10.05 -15.09 8.49
C ASP A 36 9.02 -15.15 7.36
N LYS A 37 8.74 -16.36 6.84
CA LYS A 37 7.76 -16.59 5.77
C LYS A 37 6.34 -16.17 6.16
N ASN A 38 5.96 -16.47 7.41
CA ASN A 38 4.64 -16.17 7.98
C ASN A 38 4.80 -15.08 9.03
N ASN A 39 3.78 -14.24 9.24
CA ASN A 39 3.76 -13.22 10.31
C ASN A 39 4.81 -12.10 10.16
N SER A 40 5.32 -11.87 8.96
CA SER A 40 6.32 -10.83 8.66
C SER A 40 5.73 -9.73 7.76
N PRO A 41 6.20 -8.48 7.86
CA PRO A 41 5.90 -7.47 6.85
C PRO A 41 6.31 -7.93 5.44
N VAL A 42 5.76 -7.28 4.41
CA VAL A 42 6.09 -7.57 3.00
C VAL A 42 7.59 -7.44 2.77
N GLN A 43 8.25 -8.54 2.40
CA GLN A 43 9.68 -8.62 2.08
C GLN A 43 9.92 -8.69 0.58
N LEU A 44 9.06 -9.43 -0.13
CA LEU A 44 9.17 -9.68 -1.56
C LEU A 44 7.95 -9.14 -2.30
N ILE A 45 8.17 -8.66 -3.52
CA ILE A 45 7.08 -8.23 -4.41
C ILE A 45 6.15 -9.42 -4.73
N SER A 46 6.69 -10.64 -4.79
CA SER A 46 5.88 -11.85 -5.02
C SER A 46 4.85 -12.10 -3.91
N GLN A 47 5.06 -11.61 -2.68
CA GLN A 47 4.04 -11.69 -1.61
C GLN A 47 2.83 -10.78 -1.87
N LEU A 48 2.90 -9.84 -2.81
CA LEU A 48 1.77 -8.99 -3.20
C LEU A 48 0.89 -9.65 -4.29
N LYS A 49 1.27 -10.81 -4.82
CA LYS A 49 0.49 -11.53 -5.84
C LYS A 49 -0.94 -11.79 -5.38
N GLY A 50 -1.92 -11.39 -6.20
CA GLY A 50 -3.34 -11.58 -5.91
C GLY A 50 -3.85 -10.87 -4.64
N TYR A 51 -3.11 -9.88 -4.11
CA TYR A 51 -3.50 -9.18 -2.87
C TYR A 51 -4.83 -8.42 -3.00
N PHE A 52 -5.25 -8.08 -4.23
CA PHE A 52 -6.55 -7.46 -4.49
C PHE A 52 -7.74 -8.29 -3.97
N GLU A 53 -7.64 -9.62 -4.00
CA GLU A 53 -8.70 -10.51 -3.48
C GLU A 53 -8.76 -10.51 -1.95
N LEU A 54 -7.65 -10.21 -1.27
CA LEU A 54 -7.58 -10.18 0.19
C LEU A 54 -8.13 -8.87 0.75
N ASN A 55 -7.64 -7.74 0.23
CA ASN A 55 -8.06 -6.41 0.65
C ASN A 55 -8.07 -5.44 -0.54
N PRO A 56 -9.21 -5.32 -1.25
CA PRO A 56 -9.28 -4.51 -2.46
C PRO A 56 -9.06 -3.02 -2.19
N LEU A 57 -9.44 -2.51 -1.01
CA LEU A 57 -9.26 -1.10 -0.65
C LEU A 57 -7.77 -0.74 -0.49
N LEU A 58 -7.00 -1.59 0.20
CA LEU A 58 -5.56 -1.40 0.35
C LEU A 58 -4.82 -1.56 -0.98
N ALA A 59 -5.20 -2.56 -1.79
CA ALA A 59 -4.65 -2.77 -3.12
C ALA A 59 -4.87 -1.55 -4.04
N LEU A 60 -6.08 -0.99 -4.06
CA LEU A 60 -6.38 0.23 -4.83
C LEU A 60 -5.61 1.44 -4.31
N SER A 61 -5.52 1.60 -2.99
CA SER A 61 -4.76 2.69 -2.36
C SER A 61 -3.28 2.65 -2.74
N LEU A 62 -2.67 1.45 -2.73
CA LEU A 62 -1.29 1.26 -3.17
C LEU A 62 -1.14 1.56 -4.66
N THR A 63 -2.09 1.10 -5.49
CA THR A 63 -2.10 1.32 -6.94
C THR A 63 -2.13 2.81 -7.30
N ILE A 64 -3.00 3.58 -6.66
CA ILE A 64 -3.07 5.04 -6.83
C ILE A 64 -1.71 5.69 -6.49
N THR A 65 -1.06 5.21 -5.42
CA THR A 65 0.24 5.73 -4.99
C THR A 65 1.36 5.35 -5.97
N ILE A 66 1.38 4.11 -6.46
CA ILE A 66 2.35 3.65 -7.45
C ILE A 66 2.17 4.38 -8.78
N PHE A 67 0.93 4.62 -9.22
CA PHE A 67 0.67 5.43 -10.41
C PHE A 67 1.11 6.89 -10.23
N SER A 68 1.01 7.44 -9.00
CA SER A 68 1.60 8.74 -8.68
C SER A 68 3.12 8.71 -8.86
N PHE A 69 3.83 7.67 -8.37
CA PHE A 69 5.28 7.54 -8.59
C PHE A 69 5.69 7.33 -10.06
N ALA A 70 4.91 6.54 -10.80
CA ALA A 70 5.10 6.36 -12.23
C ALA A 70 4.94 7.71 -12.96
N GLY A 71 4.11 8.61 -12.42
CA GLY A 71 3.83 9.91 -13.01
C GLY A 71 2.86 9.76 -14.18
N ILE A 72 1.81 8.95 -14.00
CA ILE A 72 0.74 8.82 -14.98
C ILE A 72 -0.14 10.09 -14.92
N PRO A 73 -0.39 10.78 -16.04
CA PRO A 73 -1.35 11.90 -16.08
C PRO A 73 -2.73 11.33 -15.78
N PRO A 74 -3.37 11.62 -14.63
CA PRO A 74 -3.69 12.92 -14.03
C PRO A 74 -3.28 13.03 -12.53
N LEU A 75 -2.32 12.22 -12.09
CA LEU A 75 -1.93 12.11 -10.69
C LEU A 75 -0.85 13.12 -10.29
N MET A 76 -0.79 13.41 -9.00
CA MET A 76 0.12 14.38 -8.39
C MET A 76 1.59 14.24 -8.84
N GLY A 77 2.14 13.03 -8.93
CA GLY A 77 3.55 12.85 -9.27
C GLY A 77 3.91 13.17 -10.73
N PHE A 78 2.94 13.25 -11.65
CA PHE A 78 3.18 13.73 -13.01
C PHE A 78 3.57 15.22 -13.00
N PHE A 79 2.78 16.05 -12.30
CA PHE A 79 3.02 17.49 -12.19
C PHE A 79 4.36 17.79 -11.52
N ALA A 80 4.73 17.00 -10.52
CA ALA A 80 6.02 17.13 -9.87
C ALA A 80 7.21 16.88 -10.84
N LYS A 81 7.11 15.88 -11.73
CA LYS A 81 8.14 15.66 -12.78
C LYS A 81 8.13 16.79 -13.80
N GLN A 82 6.94 17.20 -14.24
CA GLN A 82 6.79 18.27 -15.22
C GLN A 82 7.42 19.58 -14.73
N MET A 83 7.19 19.98 -13.48
CA MET A 83 7.80 21.19 -12.89
C MET A 83 9.33 21.12 -12.91
N VAL A 84 9.91 19.98 -12.54
CA VAL A 84 11.37 19.79 -12.55
C VAL A 84 11.93 19.81 -13.97
N LEU A 85 11.25 19.16 -14.92
CA LEU A 85 11.65 19.16 -16.33
C LEU A 85 11.54 20.56 -16.95
N SER A 86 10.48 21.32 -16.66
CA SER A 86 10.32 22.69 -17.13
C SER A 86 11.47 23.56 -16.64
N ALA A 87 11.76 23.53 -15.33
CA ALA A 87 12.86 24.30 -14.75
C ALA A 87 14.22 23.91 -15.34
N ALA A 88 14.45 22.63 -15.65
CA ALA A 88 15.67 22.15 -16.30
C ALA A 88 15.79 22.65 -17.76
N LEU A 89 14.68 22.70 -18.49
CA LEU A 89 14.66 23.22 -19.87
C LEU A 89 14.86 24.74 -19.90
N ASP A 90 14.22 25.47 -18.99
CA ASP A 90 14.35 26.93 -18.86
C ASP A 90 15.78 27.37 -18.53
N SER A 91 16.53 26.51 -17.80
CA SER A 91 17.94 26.70 -17.49
C SER A 91 18.90 26.13 -18.55
N GLY A 92 18.37 25.62 -19.67
CA GLY A 92 19.16 25.13 -20.81
C GLY A 92 19.74 23.72 -20.65
N TYR A 93 19.38 22.98 -19.60
CA TYR A 93 19.88 21.63 -19.33
C TYR A 93 19.14 20.54 -20.13
N ILE A 94 19.17 20.65 -21.47
CA ILE A 94 18.44 19.75 -22.39
C ILE A 94 18.89 18.29 -22.23
N PHE A 95 20.20 18.05 -22.07
CA PHE A 95 20.72 16.69 -21.90
C PHE A 95 20.22 16.02 -20.62
N LEU A 96 20.22 16.75 -19.50
CA LEU A 96 19.70 16.25 -18.23
C LEU A 96 18.19 15.99 -18.30
N ALA A 97 17.43 16.86 -18.96
CA ALA A 97 16.00 16.65 -19.17
C ALA A 97 15.73 15.35 -19.96
N LEU A 98 16.50 15.08 -21.01
CA LEU A 98 16.36 13.85 -21.80
C LEU A 98 16.66 12.59 -20.96
N VAL A 99 17.74 12.61 -20.17
CA VAL A 99 18.08 11.51 -19.25
C VAL A 99 16.99 11.31 -18.20
N ALA A 100 16.43 12.40 -17.66
CA ALA A 100 15.34 12.35 -16.69
C ALA A 100 14.06 11.71 -17.27
N ILE A 101 13.73 12.01 -18.52
CA ILE A 101 12.59 11.38 -19.21
C ILE A 101 12.83 9.89 -19.39
N LEU A 102 13.98 9.49 -19.94
CA LEU A 102 14.30 8.08 -20.19
C LEU A 102 14.29 7.25 -18.91
N THR A 103 14.94 7.75 -17.85
CA THR A 103 14.96 7.07 -16.55
C THR A 103 13.57 6.97 -15.93
N SER A 104 12.73 7.99 -16.09
CA SER A 104 11.33 7.95 -15.65
C SER A 104 10.51 6.88 -16.38
N VAL A 105 10.69 6.72 -17.70
CA VAL A 105 10.00 5.68 -18.48
C VAL A 105 10.43 4.29 -18.03
N ILE A 106 11.74 4.07 -17.82
CA ILE A 106 12.28 2.80 -17.33
C ILE A 106 11.70 2.46 -15.95
N GLY A 107 11.69 3.43 -15.02
CA GLY A 107 11.09 3.25 -13.70
C GLY A 107 9.60 2.95 -13.75
N GLY A 108 8.87 3.59 -14.67
CA GLY A 108 7.45 3.35 -14.92
C GLY A 108 7.13 1.88 -15.21
N VAL A 109 7.98 1.19 -15.98
CA VAL A 109 7.80 -0.23 -16.30
C VAL A 109 7.85 -1.11 -15.04
N TYR A 110 8.80 -0.85 -14.12
CA TYR A 110 8.89 -1.60 -12.87
C TYR A 110 7.68 -1.38 -11.97
N TYR A 111 7.17 -0.16 -11.90
CA TYR A 111 5.97 0.17 -11.13
C TYR A 111 4.72 -0.53 -11.66
N LEU A 112 4.55 -0.58 -12.98
CA LEU A 112 3.44 -1.31 -13.61
C LEU A 112 3.52 -2.81 -13.36
N ASN A 113 4.73 -3.38 -13.30
CA ASN A 113 4.90 -4.80 -13.02
C ASN A 113 4.39 -5.19 -11.61
N ILE A 114 4.58 -4.32 -10.61
CA ILE A 114 4.05 -4.54 -9.25
C ILE A 114 2.51 -4.57 -9.28
N ILE A 115 1.89 -3.62 -9.96
CA ILE A 115 0.42 -3.55 -10.10
C ILE A 115 -0.09 -4.79 -10.85
N LYS A 116 0.60 -5.20 -11.91
CA LYS A 116 0.25 -6.41 -12.66
C LYS A 116 0.18 -7.63 -11.73
N GLN A 117 1.24 -7.88 -10.96
CA GLN A 117 1.29 -9.04 -10.05
C GLN A 117 0.17 -8.99 -9.01
N MET A 118 -0.15 -7.80 -8.50
CA MET A 118 -1.14 -7.62 -7.45
C MET A 118 -2.59 -7.87 -7.88
N PHE A 119 -2.92 -7.59 -9.15
CA PHE A 119 -4.30 -7.69 -9.67
C PHE A 119 -4.55 -8.90 -10.57
N PHE A 120 -3.53 -9.38 -11.30
CA PHE A 120 -3.71 -10.39 -12.33
C PHE A 120 -3.15 -11.77 -11.98
N ASP A 121 -2.26 -11.86 -10.98
CA ASP A 121 -1.77 -13.16 -10.51
C ASP A 121 -2.73 -13.75 -9.47
N ALA A 122 -2.78 -15.07 -9.39
CA ALA A 122 -3.63 -15.78 -8.43
C ALA A 122 -3.16 -15.55 -6.98
N PRO A 123 -4.08 -15.50 -6.00
CA PRO A 123 -3.71 -15.37 -4.60
C PRO A 123 -2.94 -16.61 -4.13
N GLU A 124 -1.77 -16.40 -3.53
CA GLU A 124 -0.97 -17.47 -2.89
C GLU A 124 -1.21 -17.55 -1.37
N HIS A 125 -2.10 -16.71 -0.85
CA HIS A 125 -2.36 -16.54 0.58
C HIS A 125 -3.64 -17.26 1.00
N THR A 126 -3.54 -18.07 2.05
CA THR A 126 -4.68 -18.76 2.67
C THR A 126 -4.88 -18.25 4.08
N ILE A 127 -6.13 -18.21 4.55
CA ILE A 127 -6.42 -17.80 5.93
C ILE A 127 -5.77 -18.80 6.89
N ASN A 128 -4.99 -18.30 7.85
CA ASN A 128 -4.44 -19.15 8.89
C ASN A 128 -5.56 -19.72 9.76
N LYS A 129 -5.72 -21.05 9.74
CA LYS A 129 -6.75 -21.76 10.52
C LYS A 129 -6.55 -21.62 12.02
N GLU A 130 -5.30 -21.49 12.49
CA GLU A 130 -4.99 -21.32 13.91
C GLU A 130 -5.45 -19.96 14.44
N THR A 131 -5.36 -18.90 13.62
CA THR A 131 -5.85 -17.57 14.00
C THR A 131 -7.34 -17.41 13.76
N ALA A 132 -7.94 -18.16 12.82
CA ALA A 132 -9.35 -18.03 12.48
C ALA A 132 -10.31 -18.36 13.64
N ASP A 133 -9.94 -19.34 14.47
CA ASP A 133 -10.75 -19.78 15.61
C ASP A 133 -10.40 -19.07 16.92
N LEU A 134 -9.51 -18.07 16.89
CA LEU A 134 -9.17 -17.31 18.09
C LEU A 134 -10.37 -16.44 18.53
N ILE A 135 -10.94 -16.83 19.66
CA ILE A 135 -11.98 -16.10 20.38
C ILE A 135 -11.32 -15.49 21.62
N LEU A 136 -11.14 -14.18 21.62
CA LEU A 136 -10.65 -13.44 22.77
C LEU A 136 -11.86 -13.03 23.63
N HIS A 137 -11.83 -13.46 24.88
CA HIS A 137 -12.82 -13.07 25.88
C HIS A 137 -12.29 -11.88 26.68
N GLY A 138 -12.99 -10.75 26.61
CA GLY A 138 -12.72 -9.56 27.41
C GLY A 138 -13.90 -9.26 28.32
N ASN A 139 -13.62 -8.80 29.54
CA ASN A 139 -14.66 -8.38 30.48
C ASN A 139 -14.54 -6.88 30.72
N ILE A 140 -15.62 -6.13 30.56
CA ILE A 140 -15.69 -4.73 31.02
C ILE A 140 -16.05 -4.76 32.50
N LEU A 141 -15.15 -4.22 33.33
CA LEU A 141 -15.35 -4.09 34.77
C LEU A 141 -15.71 -2.65 35.12
N ASN A 142 -16.73 -2.46 35.95
CA ASN A 142 -16.96 -1.21 36.66
C ASN A 142 -16.60 -1.40 38.15
N GLN A 143 -15.50 -0.77 38.57
CA GLN A 143 -14.83 -0.88 39.88
C GLN A 143 -14.44 -2.31 40.30
N VAL A 144 -15.39 -3.25 40.40
CA VAL A 144 -15.18 -4.66 40.76
C VAL A 144 -16.19 -5.60 40.06
N ASN A 145 -17.32 -5.09 39.56
CA ASN A 145 -18.36 -5.94 38.95
C ASN A 145 -18.18 -6.02 37.43
N ILE A 146 -18.33 -7.23 36.88
CA ILE A 146 -18.38 -7.48 35.44
C ILE A 146 -19.71 -6.93 34.91
N VAL A 147 -19.63 -5.93 34.04
CA VAL A 147 -20.79 -5.27 33.43
C VAL A 147 -21.16 -5.98 32.13
N GLU A 148 -20.17 -6.25 31.26
CA GLU A 148 -20.38 -6.92 29.98
C GLU A 148 -19.20 -7.80 29.62
N ASN A 149 -19.50 -8.97 29.02
CA ASN A 149 -18.51 -9.83 28.39
C ASN A 149 -18.48 -9.52 26.89
N ILE A 150 -17.34 -9.05 26.40
CA ILE A 150 -17.08 -8.83 24.98
C ILE A 150 -16.33 -10.03 24.43
N ILE A 151 -16.83 -10.55 23.32
CA ILE A 151 -16.22 -11.65 22.58
C ILE A 151 -15.65 -11.06 21.30
N PHE A 152 -14.33 -10.99 21.19
CA PHE A 152 -13.66 -10.59 19.96
C PHE A 152 -13.26 -11.84 19.18
N LYS A 153 -13.75 -11.97 17.94
CA LYS A 153 -13.25 -13.00 17.02
C LYS A 153 -12.05 -12.43 16.28
N ALA A 154 -11.00 -13.21 16.04
CA ALA A 154 -9.83 -12.74 15.31
C ALA A 154 -10.15 -12.23 13.89
N ASN A 155 -11.23 -12.74 13.27
CA ASN A 155 -11.74 -12.23 12.00
C ASN A 155 -12.25 -10.76 12.06
N SER A 156 -12.41 -10.17 13.26
CA SER A 156 -12.79 -8.77 13.45
C SER A 156 -11.62 -7.86 13.84
N ILE A 157 -10.36 -8.32 13.75
CA ILE A 157 -9.19 -7.45 13.91
C ILE A 157 -9.05 -6.63 12.62
N VAL A 158 -9.89 -5.61 12.53
CA VAL A 158 -9.86 -4.61 11.45
C VAL A 158 -8.61 -3.74 11.66
N LEU A 159 -7.95 -3.39 10.56
CA LEU A 159 -6.88 -2.40 10.53
C LEU A 159 -7.27 -1.20 11.41
N SER A 160 -6.38 -0.77 12.31
CA SER A 160 -6.74 0.23 13.33
C SER A 160 -7.39 1.46 12.68
N SER A 161 -8.44 1.98 13.31
CA SER A 161 -9.24 3.10 12.78
C SER A 161 -8.34 4.27 12.35
N TYR A 162 -7.35 4.61 13.18
CA TYR A 162 -6.40 5.69 12.89
C TYR A 162 -5.56 5.46 11.62
N LEU A 163 -5.05 4.25 11.41
CA LEU A 163 -4.19 3.95 10.26
C LEU A 163 -4.99 3.91 8.96
N THR A 164 -6.24 3.44 9.03
CA THR A 164 -7.17 3.49 7.88
C THR A 164 -7.51 4.93 7.49
N ILE A 165 -7.78 5.78 8.48
CA ILE A 165 -8.10 7.21 8.24
C ILE A 165 -6.90 7.92 7.60
N THR A 166 -5.67 7.69 8.07
CA THR A 166 -4.49 8.35 7.49
C THR A 166 -4.25 7.93 6.05
N ILE A 167 -4.37 6.64 5.73
CA ILE A 167 -4.29 6.15 4.34
C ILE A 167 -5.37 6.80 3.49
N SER A 168 -6.61 6.82 3.96
CA SER A 168 -7.73 7.41 3.21
C SER A 168 -7.51 8.89 2.94
N VAL A 169 -7.04 9.67 3.93
CA VAL A 169 -6.77 11.10 3.75
C VAL A 169 -5.62 11.30 2.76
N LEU A 170 -4.51 10.59 2.91
CA LEU A 170 -3.35 10.74 2.03
C LEU A 170 -3.65 10.31 0.59
N THR A 171 -4.28 9.16 0.39
CA THR A 171 -4.73 8.71 -0.95
C THR A 171 -5.70 9.69 -1.58
N LEU A 172 -6.66 10.23 -0.80
CA LEU A 172 -7.58 11.24 -1.29
C LEU A 172 -6.85 12.52 -1.67
N THR A 173 -5.84 12.96 -0.92
CA THR A 173 -5.06 14.16 -1.30
C THR A 173 -4.30 13.97 -2.61
N ILE A 174 -3.78 12.78 -2.88
CA ILE A 174 -3.13 12.44 -4.16
C ILE A 174 -4.15 12.48 -5.30
N LEU A 175 -5.37 12.00 -5.04
CA LEU A 175 -6.46 11.92 -6.02
C LEU A 175 -7.15 13.28 -6.26
N LEU A 176 -7.26 14.13 -5.23
CA LEU A 176 -7.86 15.46 -5.31
C LEU A 176 -7.12 16.35 -6.33
N PHE A 177 -5.83 16.09 -6.55
CA PHE A 177 -5.02 16.73 -7.60
C PHE A 177 -5.57 16.51 -9.03
N ILE A 178 -6.42 15.50 -9.23
CA ILE A 178 -7.15 15.29 -10.50
C ILE A 178 -8.22 16.38 -10.72
N PHE A 179 -8.87 16.84 -9.64
CA PHE A 179 -10.02 17.75 -9.73
C PHE A 179 -9.63 19.22 -9.60
N ILE A 180 -8.57 19.52 -8.86
CA ILE A 180 -8.03 20.87 -8.71
C ILE A 180 -6.53 20.79 -8.94
N PRO A 181 -6.07 20.70 -10.20
CA PRO A 181 -4.68 20.97 -10.51
C PRO A 181 -4.49 22.47 -10.27
N HIS A 182 -4.09 22.85 -9.04
CA HIS A 182 -3.71 24.24 -8.77
C HIS A 182 -2.62 24.66 -9.77
N GLU A 183 -2.82 25.83 -10.39
CA GLU A 183 -1.84 26.54 -11.22
C GLU A 183 -0.49 26.72 -10.51
#